data_AF-A0A939A6T5-F1
#
_entry.id   AF-A0A939A6T5-F1
#
_cell.length_a   1.000
_cell.length_b   1.000
_cell.length_c   1.000
_cell.angle_alpha   90.00
_cell.angle_beta   90.00
_cell.angle_gamma   90.00
#
_symmetry.space_group_name_H-M   'P 1'
#
loop_
_entity.id
_entity.type
_entity.pdbx_description
1 polymer ?
#
loop_
_entity_poly.entity_id
_entity_poly.type
_entity_poly.pdbx_seq_one_letter_code
_entity_poly.pdbx_strand_id
1 'polypeptide(L)'
;MSDSSPYTDKANVARWRTRLMHKGMEVNGQLTALLARQNATMATLKLPNEMEPGETKEEKLRRYLNQIIAAQRRLGSEGFGKCATCGVQLPVLALDDAPWLEECGACFAQSHSNALPF
;
A
#
# COMPACT_ATOMS: atom_id res chain seq x y z
N MET A 1 -0.82 -9.49 -32.39
CA MET A 1 -1.90 -9.29 -31.40
C MET A 1 -1.20 -8.75 -30.16
N SER A 2 -1.37 -7.47 -29.85
CA SER A 2 -0.64 -6.83 -28.76
C SER A 2 -1.12 -7.43 -27.44
N ASP A 3 -0.29 -8.25 -26.81
CA ASP A 3 -0.57 -8.78 -25.47
C ASP A 3 -0.74 -7.61 -24.51
N SER A 4 -1.97 -7.39 -24.05
CA SER A 4 -2.27 -6.39 -23.05
C SER A 4 -1.55 -6.77 -21.76
N SER A 5 -0.67 -5.88 -21.28
CA SER A 5 -0.01 -6.05 -19.99
C SER A 5 -1.04 -6.31 -18.89
N PRO A 6 -0.84 -7.29 -18.00
CA PRO A 6 -1.80 -7.58 -16.94
C PRO A 6 -1.97 -6.39 -15.97
N TYR A 7 -1.05 -5.41 -16.00
CA TYR A 7 -1.08 -4.21 -15.17
C TYR A 7 -1.94 -3.07 -15.76
N THR A 8 -2.21 -3.12 -17.07
CA THR A 8 -3.06 -2.15 -17.79
C THR A 8 -4.35 -2.76 -18.34
N ASP A 9 -4.52 -4.09 -18.21
CA ASP A 9 -5.77 -4.78 -18.51
C ASP A 9 -6.96 -4.15 -17.75
N LYS A 10 -8.06 -3.94 -18.47
CA LYS A 10 -9.23 -3.21 -17.95
C LYS A 10 -9.90 -3.94 -16.79
N ALA A 11 -9.95 -5.28 -16.83
CA ALA A 11 -10.59 -6.08 -15.79
C ALA A 11 -9.75 -6.05 -14.50
N ASN A 12 -8.42 -6.18 -14.63
CA ASN A 12 -7.50 -6.06 -13.50
C ASN A 12 -7.52 -4.65 -12.90
N VAL A 13 -7.46 -3.61 -13.74
CA VAL A 13 -7.56 -2.21 -13.29
C VAL A 13 -8.86 -1.94 -12.54
N ALA A 14 -10.00 -2.42 -13.04
CA ALA A 14 -11.28 -2.27 -12.36
C ALA A 14 -11.30 -2.96 -10.99
N ARG A 15 -10.78 -4.20 -10.91
CA ARG A 15 -10.68 -4.97 -9.66
C ARG A 15 -9.82 -4.25 -8.62
N TRP A 16 -8.63 -3.80 -9.01
CA TRP A 16 -7.73 -3.09 -8.09
C TRP A 16 -8.27 -1.72 -7.69
N ARG A 17 -8.97 -1.01 -8.59
CA ARG A 17 -9.65 0.26 -8.25
C ARG A 17 -10.61 0.05 -7.08
N THR A 18 -11.47 -0.96 -7.17
CA THR A 18 -12.42 -1.29 -6.11
C THR A 18 -11.70 -1.58 -4.80
N ARG A 19 -10.68 -2.44 -4.81
CA ARG A 19 -9.89 -2.76 -3.60
C ARG A 19 -9.20 -1.53 -2.99
N LEU A 20 -8.61 -0.66 -3.81
CA LEU A 20 -7.98 0.59 -3.36
C LEU A 20 -8.99 1.56 -2.75
N MET A 21 -10.20 1.66 -3.30
CA MET A 21 -11.28 2.48 -2.73
C MET A 21 -11.72 1.95 -1.37
N HIS A 22 -12.01 0.65 -1.27
CA HIS A 22 -12.43 0.03 -0.01
C HIS A 22 -11.37 0.23 1.08
N LYS A 23 -10.09 -0.02 0.77
CA LYS A 23 -9.03 0.16 1.75
C LYS A 23 -8.83 1.63 2.13
N GLY A 24 -8.92 2.55 1.16
CA GLY A 24 -8.86 3.99 1.43
C GLY A 24 -9.95 4.45 2.39
N MET A 25 -11.19 3.97 2.20
CA MET A 25 -12.31 4.26 3.12
C MET A 25 -12.04 3.71 4.53
N GLU A 26 -11.56 2.48 4.64
CA GLU A 26 -11.23 1.84 5.92
C GLU A 26 -10.17 2.64 6.70
N VAL A 27 -9.05 2.97 6.06
CA VAL A 27 -7.95 3.71 6.69
C VAL A 27 -8.38 5.13 7.05
N ASN A 28 -9.12 5.81 6.17
CA ASN A 28 -9.64 7.15 6.45
C ASN A 28 -10.65 7.16 7.60
N GLY A 29 -11.49 6.13 7.73
CA GLY A 29 -12.40 5.97 8.84
C GLY A 29 -11.67 5.83 10.18
N GLN A 30 -10.59 5.03 10.21
CA GLN A 30 -9.75 4.91 11.39
C GLN A 30 -9.02 6.21 11.74
N LEU A 31 -8.48 6.92 10.74
CA LEU A 31 -7.83 8.21 10.95
C LEU A 31 -8.82 9.23 11.52
N THR A 32 -10.05 9.27 10.99
CA THR A 32 -11.11 10.16 11.48
C THR A 32 -11.50 9.82 12.91
N ALA A 33 -11.66 8.53 13.25
CA ALA A 33 -11.96 8.10 14.62
C ALA A 33 -10.84 8.49 15.60
N LEU A 34 -9.57 8.32 15.19
CA LEU A 34 -8.40 8.70 15.99
C LEU A 34 -8.38 10.21 16.26
N LEU A 35 -8.57 11.03 15.22
CA LEU A 35 -8.62 12.49 15.32
C LEU A 35 -9.80 12.97 16.17
N ALA A 36 -10.93 12.26 16.12
CA ALA A 36 -12.10 12.51 16.96
C ALA A 36 -11.93 12.04 18.42
N ARG A 37 -10.76 11.50 18.80
CA ARG A 37 -10.49 10.84 20.11
C ARG A 37 -11.46 9.71 20.44
N GLN A 38 -12.07 9.11 19.43
CA GLN A 38 -12.83 7.88 19.57
C GLN A 38 -11.83 6.71 19.65
N ASN A 39 -12.17 5.65 20.37
CA ASN A 39 -11.31 4.48 20.61
C ASN A 39 -10.96 3.75 19.29
N ALA A 40 -10.06 4.31 18.49
CA ALA A 40 -9.52 3.69 17.30
C ALA A 40 -8.54 2.58 17.70
N THR A 41 -8.90 1.33 17.45
CA THR A 41 -8.07 0.17 17.77
C THR A 41 -7.18 -0.21 16.58
N MET A 42 -5.87 -0.10 16.76
CA MET A 42 -4.84 -0.53 15.79
C MET A 42 -4.76 -2.06 15.61
N ALA A 43 -5.38 -2.84 16.51
CA ALA A 43 -5.30 -4.29 16.54
C ALA A 43 -5.88 -4.99 15.29
N THR A 44 -6.65 -4.27 14.46
CA THR A 44 -7.30 -4.82 13.26
C THR A 44 -6.58 -4.49 11.96
N LEU A 45 -5.58 -3.60 11.95
CA LEU A 45 -4.91 -3.17 10.74
C LEU A 45 -3.50 -3.77 10.62
N LYS A 46 -3.30 -4.67 9.66
CA LYS A 46 -1.95 -5.04 9.20
C LYS A 46 -1.40 -3.87 8.38
N LEU A 47 -0.72 -2.93 9.04
CA LEU A 47 -0.01 -1.85 8.39
C LEU A 47 1.20 -2.43 7.64
N PRO A 48 1.38 -2.13 6.35
CA PRO A 48 2.70 -2.23 5.74
C PRO A 48 3.64 -1.27 6.49
N ASN A 49 4.86 -1.70 6.80
CA ASN A 49 5.94 -0.80 7.21
C ASN A 49 5.80 -0.18 8.62
N GLU A 50 5.81 -0.98 9.70
CA GLU A 50 6.16 -0.47 11.04
C GLU A 50 7.66 -0.09 11.05
N MET A 51 8.00 1.07 10.51
CA MET A 51 9.38 1.42 10.16
C MET A 51 10.07 2.42 11.11
N GLU A 52 9.38 3.05 12.05
CA GLU A 52 10.00 4.12 12.86
C GLU A 52 9.67 3.96 14.36
N PRO A 53 10.67 3.70 15.23
CA PRO A 53 10.51 3.81 16.68
C PRO A 53 10.11 5.24 17.04
N GLY A 54 8.89 5.44 17.51
CA GLY A 54 8.38 6.76 17.94
C GLY A 54 7.31 7.39 17.04
N GLU A 55 6.99 6.78 15.91
CA GLU A 55 5.90 7.27 15.05
C GLU A 55 4.53 7.13 15.72
N THR A 56 3.77 8.22 15.71
CA THR A 56 2.42 8.25 16.28
C THR A 56 1.45 7.42 15.42
N LYS A 57 0.36 6.96 16.04
CA LYS A 57 -0.72 6.23 15.32
C LYS A 57 -1.29 7.05 14.16
N GLU A 58 -1.33 8.37 14.31
CA GLU A 58 -1.82 9.28 13.28
C GLU A 58 -0.89 9.30 12.07
N GLU A 59 0.40 9.46 12.29
CA GLU A 59 1.42 9.46 11.23
C GLU A 59 1.41 8.14 10.46
N LYS A 60 1.31 7.00 11.16
CA LYS A 60 1.17 5.67 10.55
C LYS A 60 -0.04 5.60 9.60
N LEU A 61 -1.21 6.04 10.06
CA LEU A 61 -2.44 6.02 9.25
C LEU A 61 -2.37 7.00 8.07
N ARG A 62 -1.77 8.19 8.26
CA ARG A 62 -1.55 9.18 7.19
C ARG A 62 -0.60 8.65 6.13
N ARG A 63 0.53 8.04 6.53
CA ARG A 63 1.46 7.38 5.59
C ARG A 63 0.74 6.31 4.79
N TYR A 64 -0.06 5.47 5.46
CA TYR A 64 -0.76 4.40 4.77
C TYR A 64 -1.81 4.94 3.78
N LEU A 65 -2.55 5.99 4.16
CA LEU A 65 -3.48 6.64 3.26
C LEU A 65 -2.78 7.26 2.04
N ASN A 66 -1.61 7.89 2.24
CA ASN A 66 -0.80 8.45 1.17
C ASN A 66 -0.33 7.37 0.18
N GLN A 67 0.10 6.21 0.68
CA GLN A 67 0.46 5.04 -0.11
C GLN A 67 -0.72 4.57 -1.00
N ILE A 68 -1.92 4.48 -0.43
CA ILE A 68 -3.13 4.10 -1.17
C ILE A 68 -3.45 5.14 -2.26
N ILE A 69 -3.39 6.43 -1.95
CA ILE A 69 -3.62 7.52 -2.92
C ILE A 69 -2.57 7.48 -4.04
N ALA A 70 -1.30 7.25 -3.72
CA ALA A 70 -0.25 7.13 -4.71
C ALA A 70 -0.48 5.93 -5.65
N ALA A 71 -0.95 4.79 -5.12
CA ALA A 71 -1.33 3.64 -5.93
C ALA A 71 -2.54 3.95 -6.85
N GLN A 72 -3.56 4.64 -6.35
CA GLN A 72 -4.71 5.07 -7.15
C GLN A 72 -4.31 5.98 -8.31
N ARG A 73 -3.38 6.91 -8.09
CA ARG A 73 -2.87 7.81 -9.14
C ARG A 73 -2.10 7.06 -10.23
N ARG A 74 -1.38 6.01 -9.86
CA ARG A 74 -0.61 5.18 -10.80
C ARG A 74 -1.49 4.16 -11.52
N LEU A 75 -2.65 3.81 -10.98
CA LEU A 75 -3.50 2.73 -11.49
C LEU A 75 -3.87 2.93 -12.97
N GLY A 76 -3.63 1.89 -13.78
CA GLY A 76 -3.85 1.92 -15.23
C GLY A 76 -2.75 2.63 -16.03
N SER A 77 -1.68 3.08 -15.38
CA SER A 77 -0.45 3.53 -16.04
C SER A 77 0.61 2.42 -16.03
N GLU A 78 1.63 2.56 -16.88
CA GLU A 78 2.84 1.72 -16.90
C GLU A 78 3.65 1.76 -15.59
N GLY A 79 3.33 2.69 -14.68
CA GLY A 79 3.95 2.80 -13.36
C GLY A 79 3.23 1.99 -12.27
N PHE A 80 2.03 1.46 -12.54
CA PHE A 80 1.31 0.64 -11.57
C PHE A 80 1.99 -0.72 -11.39
N GLY A 81 2.05 -1.18 -10.14
CA GLY A 81 2.65 -2.47 -9.82
C GLY A 81 4.17 -2.51 -9.95
N LYS A 82 4.87 -1.37 -9.97
CA LYS A 82 6.33 -1.32 -9.89
C LYS A 82 6.80 -0.97 -8.49
N CYS A 83 7.85 -1.64 -8.03
CA CYS A 83 8.55 -1.30 -6.80
C CYS A 83 9.09 0.14 -6.91
N ALA A 84 8.78 0.97 -5.91
CA ALA A 84 9.25 2.34 -5.82
C ALA A 84 10.77 2.46 -5.69
N THR A 85 11.42 1.42 -5.13
CA THR A 85 12.85 1.41 -4.81
C THR A 85 13.71 0.91 -5.97
N CYS A 86 13.36 -0.23 -6.57
CA CYS A 86 14.16 -0.84 -7.64
C CYS A 86 13.47 -0.89 -9.02
N GLY A 87 12.21 -0.46 -9.13
CA GLY A 87 11.46 -0.47 -10.38
C GLY A 87 10.98 -1.84 -10.86
N VAL A 88 11.32 -2.93 -10.16
CA VAL A 88 10.88 -4.28 -10.53
C VAL A 88 9.36 -4.41 -10.48
N GLN A 89 8.82 -5.21 -11.40
CA GLN A 89 7.39 -5.48 -11.42
C GLN A 89 6.99 -6.37 -10.24
N LEU A 90 5.96 -5.95 -9.51
CA LEU A 90 5.36 -6.69 -8.42
C LEU A 90 4.47 -7.82 -8.97
N PRO A 91 4.44 -8.99 -8.32
CA PRO A 91 3.59 -10.09 -8.75
C PRO A 91 2.11 -9.69 -8.78
N VAL A 92 1.41 -10.05 -9.86
CA VAL A 92 -0.04 -9.78 -10.01
C VAL A 92 -0.84 -10.33 -8.83
N LEU A 93 -0.51 -11.53 -8.35
CA LEU A 93 -1.16 -12.15 -7.18
C LEU A 93 -0.95 -11.32 -5.91
N ALA A 94 0.23 -10.74 -5.71
CA ALA A 94 0.49 -9.87 -4.56
C ALA A 94 -0.31 -8.56 -4.66
N LEU A 95 -0.46 -8.01 -5.87
CA LEU A 95 -1.27 -6.82 -6.11
C LEU A 95 -2.77 -7.09 -6.05
N ASP A 96 -3.20 -8.33 -6.33
CA ASP A 96 -4.56 -8.74 -6.04
C ASP A 96 -4.80 -8.58 -4.53
N ASP A 97 -3.97 -9.17 -3.68
CA ASP A 97 -4.16 -9.09 -2.23
C ASP A 97 -3.99 -7.66 -1.67
N ALA A 98 -2.96 -6.95 -2.12
CA ALA A 98 -2.60 -5.62 -1.65
C ALA A 98 -2.19 -4.71 -2.82
N PRO A 99 -3.14 -4.09 -3.54
CA PRO A 99 -2.85 -3.23 -4.70
C PRO A 99 -2.13 -1.92 -4.35
N TRP A 100 -1.97 -1.63 -3.06
CA TRP A 100 -1.22 -0.48 -2.55
C TRP A 100 0.25 -0.79 -2.26
N LEU A 101 0.74 -2.02 -2.52
CA LEU A 101 2.16 -2.36 -2.32
C LEU A 101 3.10 -1.39 -3.06
N GLU A 102 4.13 -0.91 -2.35
CA GLU A 102 5.13 0.00 -2.91
C GLU A 102 6.48 -0.67 -3.13
N GLU A 103 6.78 -1.75 -2.41
CA GLU A 103 8.09 -2.39 -2.47
C GLU A 103 7.97 -3.88 -2.81
N CYS A 104 9.00 -4.40 -3.48
CA CYS A 104 9.15 -5.83 -3.64
C CYS A 104 9.72 -6.44 -2.34
N GLY A 105 9.50 -7.74 -2.14
CA GLY A 105 9.98 -8.44 -0.95
C GLY A 105 11.49 -8.32 -0.72
N ALA A 106 12.30 -8.19 -1.78
CA ALA A 106 13.74 -8.00 -1.67
C ALA A 106 14.13 -6.62 -1.12
N CYS A 107 13.51 -5.54 -1.61
CA CYS A 107 13.75 -4.18 -1.10
C CYS A 107 13.23 -4.04 0.33
N PHE A 108 12.06 -4.62 0.60
CA PHE A 108 11.51 -4.67 1.95
C PHE A 108 12.43 -5.42 2.92
N ALA A 109 12.97 -6.59 2.53
CA ALA A 109 13.91 -7.31 3.38
C ALA A 109 15.19 -6.50 3.67
N GLN A 110 15.70 -5.75 2.69
CA GLN A 110 16.90 -4.91 2.84
C GLN A 110 16.68 -3.73 3.79
N SER A 111 15.56 -3.01 3.67
CA SER A 111 15.23 -1.89 4.56
C SER A 111 15.05 -2.35 6.01
N HIS A 112 14.52 -3.56 6.22
CA HIS A 112 14.28 -4.12 7.55
C HIS A 112 15.48 -4.90 8.15
N SER A 113 16.48 -5.27 7.34
CA SER A 113 17.72 -5.89 7.85
C SER A 113 18.64 -4.88 8.56
N ASN A 114 18.52 -3.58 8.23
CA ASN A 114 19.27 -2.50 8.88
C ASN A 114 18.65 -2.04 10.23
N ALA A 115 17.53 -2.62 10.66
CA ALA A 115 16.79 -2.20 11.86
C ALA A 115 17.08 -3.04 13.11
N LEU A 116 18.02 -3.99 13.07
CA LEU A 116 18.43 -4.78 14.23
C LEU A 116 19.84 -4.35 14.68
N PRO A 117 19.97 -3.50 15.72
CA PRO A 117 21.19 -3.52 16.51
C PRO A 117 21.18 -4.83 17.32
N PHE A 118 22.29 -5.56 17.29
CA PHE A 118 22.58 -6.56 18.32
C PHE A 118 22.68 -5.90 19.69
#